data_AF-A0A2U0SZR8-F1
#
_entry.id   AF-A0A2U0SZR8-F1
#
_cell.length_a   1.000
_cell.length_b   1.000
_cell.length_c   1.000
_cell.angle_alpha   90.00
_cell.angle_beta   90.00
_cell.angle_gamma   90.00
#
_symmetry.space_group_name_H-M   'P 1'
#
loop_
_entity.id
_entity.type
_entity.pdbx_description
1 polymer ?
#
loop_
_entity_poly.entity_id
_entity_poly.type
_entity_poly.pdbx_seq_one_letter_code
_entity_poly.pdbx_strand_id
1 'polypeptide(L)' 'MSSRTPAPAPETPAEAAYKLDRAVLRAIHTCQPVLFDGKQHHLRAMGAQVLGGGVSSVIYLMGDATPRQPNEITFLEHAE' A
#
# COMPACT_ATOMS: atom_id res chain seq x y z
N MET A 1 34.84 -24.81 12.63
CA MET A 1 34.44 -23.92 13.73
C MET A 1 33.25 -23.09 13.25
N SER A 2 32.02 -23.43 13.66
CA SER A 2 30.82 -22.67 13.24
C SER A 2 30.65 -21.46 14.15
N SER A 3 30.87 -20.26 13.60
CA SER A 3 30.53 -19.00 14.24
C SER A 3 29.02 -18.88 14.38
N ARG A 4 28.50 -18.96 15.61
CA ARG A 4 27.11 -18.58 15.93
C ARG A 4 27.00 -17.06 15.78
N THR A 5 26.38 -16.60 14.72
CA THR A 5 25.96 -15.20 14.60
C THR A 5 24.96 -14.93 15.74
N PRO A 6 25.17 -13.91 16.58
CA PRO A 6 24.21 -13.57 17.62
C PRO A 6 22.86 -13.20 16.98
N ALA A 7 21.77 -13.66 17.59
CA ALA A 7 20.44 -13.25 17.16
C ALA A 7 20.31 -11.72 17.30
N PRO A 8 19.70 -11.02 16.33
CA PRO A 8 19.51 -9.59 16.42
C PRO A 8 18.69 -9.25 17.67
N ALA A 9 19.04 -8.15 18.32
CA ALA A 9 18.35 -7.69 19.51
C ALA A 9 16.84 -7.48 19.22
N PRO A 10 15.96 -7.75 20.19
CA PRO A 10 14.53 -7.49 20.03
C PRO A 10 14.30 -6.01 19.76
N GLU A 11 13.48 -5.72 18.76
CA GLU A 11 13.12 -4.35 18.41
C GLU A 11 12.34 -3.68 19.54
N THR A 12 12.71 -2.44 19.87
CA THR A 12 11.98 -1.67 20.87
C THR A 12 10.64 -1.17 20.29
N PRO A 13 9.60 -0.96 21.11
CA PRO A 13 8.33 -0.43 20.62
C PRO A 13 8.46 0.91 19.87
N ALA A 14 9.41 1.75 20.29
CA ALA A 14 9.69 3.04 19.64
C ALA A 14 10.28 2.87 18.24
N GLU A 15 11.19 1.91 18.05
CA GLU A 15 11.76 1.59 16.73
C GLU A 15 10.69 1.01 15.78
N ALA A 16 9.81 0.15 16.29
CA ALA A 16 8.71 -0.41 15.51
C ALA A 16 7.75 0.69 15.02
N ALA A 17 7.39 1.64 15.90
CA ALA A 17 6.57 2.80 15.54
C ALA A 17 7.26 3.68 14.49
N TYR A 18 8.55 3.98 14.68
CA TYR A 18 9.33 4.78 13.73
C TYR A 18 9.42 4.12 12.34
N LYS A 19 9.65 2.80 12.27
CA LYS A 19 9.67 2.07 10.99
C LYS A 19 8.32 2.10 10.30
N LEU A 20 7.23 1.99 11.06
CA LEU A 20 5.87 2.10 10.54
C LEU A 20 5.64 3.50 9.94
N ASP A 21 5.92 4.56 10.69
CA ASP A 21 5.75 5.94 10.23
C ASP A 21 6.57 6.22 8.97
N ARG A 22 7.83 5.76 8.95
CA ARG A 22 8.71 5.89 7.78
C ARG A 22 8.16 5.12 6.56
N ALA A 23 7.63 3.92 6.76
CA ALA A 23 7.02 3.14 5.69
C ALA A 23 5.75 3.82 5.15
N VAL A 24 4.93 4.40 6.03
CA VAL A 24 3.73 5.15 5.66
C VAL A 24 4.10 6.41 4.87
N LEU A 25 5.06 7.21 5.34
CA LEU A 25 5.52 8.41 4.64
C LEU A 25 6.08 8.07 3.26
N ARG A 26 6.89 7.01 3.17
CA ARG A 26 7.41 6.54 1.89
C ARG A 26 6.29 6.10 0.97
N ALA A 27 5.30 5.36 1.49
CA ALA A 27 4.13 4.97 0.72
C ALA A 27 3.42 6.22 0.18
N ILE A 28 3.03 7.17 1.03
CA ILE A 28 2.35 8.42 0.62
C ILE A 28 3.09 9.14 -0.50
N HIS A 29 4.42 9.30 -0.38
CA HIS A 29 5.20 9.99 -1.41
C HIS A 29 5.29 9.21 -2.74
N THR A 30 5.13 7.89 -2.72
CA THR A 30 5.17 7.06 -3.93
C THR A 30 3.78 6.71 -4.48
N CYS A 31 2.73 6.90 -3.69
CA CYS A 31 1.39 6.49 -4.05
C CYS A 31 0.76 7.53 -4.98
N GLN A 32 0.27 7.07 -6.13
CA GLN A 32 -0.47 7.90 -7.07
C GLN A 32 -1.78 8.39 -6.41
N PRO A 33 -2.06 9.71 -6.41
CA PRO A 33 -3.32 10.24 -5.91
C PRO A 33 -4.46 9.86 -6.86
N VAL A 34 -5.61 9.51 -6.27
CA VAL A 34 -6.83 9.11 -6.97
C VAL A 34 -8.05 9.68 -6.27
N LEU A 35 -9.19 9.77 -6.96
CA LEU A 35 -10.47 10.09 -6.36
C LEU A 35 -11.29 8.82 -6.17
N PHE A 36 -11.89 8.68 -4.99
CA PHE A 36 -12.91 7.69 -4.67
C PHE A 36 -14.04 8.40 -3.94
N ASP A 37 -15.28 8.24 -4.41
CA ASP A 37 -16.46 8.91 -3.86
C ASP A 37 -16.29 10.45 -3.75
N GLY A 38 -15.65 11.06 -4.75
CA GLY A 38 -15.38 12.51 -4.79
C GLY A 38 -14.32 13.00 -3.78
N LYS A 39 -13.71 12.11 -2.99
CA LYS A 39 -12.64 12.44 -2.04
C LYS A 39 -11.29 11.98 -2.56
N GLN A 40 -10.24 12.72 -2.20
CA GLN A 40 -8.87 12.35 -2.56
C GLN A 40 -8.35 11.22 -1.66
N HIS A 41 -7.88 10.16 -2.30
CA HIS A 41 -7.22 9.02 -1.70
C HIS A 41 -5.88 8.77 -2.41
N HIS A 42 -5.12 7.79 -1.91
CA HIS A 42 -3.85 7.38 -2.48
C HIS A 42 -3.88 5.89 -2.78
N LEU A 43 -3.35 5.49 -3.94
CA LEU A 43 -3.25 4.09 -4.35
C LEU A 43 -2.22 3.34 -3.50
N ARG A 44 -2.66 2.32 -2.75
CA ARG A 44 -1.76 1.44 -1.99
C ARG A 44 -1.21 0.32 -2.87
N ALA A 45 -2.10 -0.37 -3.59
CA ALA A 45 -1.75 -1.51 -4.43
C ALA A 45 -2.85 -1.78 -5.46
N MET A 46 -2.47 -2.42 -6.57
CA MET A 46 -3.40 -3.04 -7.51
C MET A 46 -3.10 -4.53 -7.59
N GLY A 47 -4.13 -5.36 -7.61
CA GLY A 47 -4.01 -6.81 -7.70
C GLY A 47 -4.89 -7.36 -8.81
N ALA A 48 -4.52 -8.53 -9.33
CA ALA A 48 -5.40 -9.31 -10.19
C ALA A 48 -6.33 -10.17 -9.32
N GLN A 49 -7.61 -10.20 -9.65
CA GLN A 49 -8.62 -11.05 -9.04
C GLN A 49 -9.19 -12.00 -10.11
N VAL A 50 -9.01 -13.30 -9.92
CA VAL A 50 -9.54 -14.32 -10.84
C VAL A 50 -10.98 -14.63 -10.47
N LEU A 51 -11.92 -14.44 -11.40
CA LEU A 51 -13.35 -14.71 -11.23
C LEU A 51 -13.80 -15.71 -12.30
N GLY A 52 -13.94 -16.97 -11.92
CA GLY A 52 -14.69 -17.99 -12.69
C GLY A 52 -14.30 -18.15 -14.17
N GLY A 53 -13.04 -17.90 -14.53
CA GLY A 53 -12.54 -17.97 -15.91
C GLY A 53 -12.07 -16.64 -16.51
N GLY A 54 -12.31 -15.51 -15.83
CA GLY A 54 -11.77 -14.19 -16.20
C GLY A 54 -10.79 -13.64 -15.18
N VAL A 55 -9.94 -12.69 -15.61
CA VAL A 55 -9.06 -11.90 -14.73
C VAL A 55 -9.64 -10.49 -14.65
N SER A 56 -10.03 -10.08 -13.44
CA SER A 56 -10.36 -8.70 -13.10
C SER A 56 -9.20 -8.05 -12.34
N SER A 57 -9.24 -6.73 -12.21
CA SER A 57 -8.31 -5.99 -11.34
C SER A 57 -9.06 -5.49 -10.10
N VAL A 58 -8.36 -5.43 -8.98
CA VAL A 58 -8.83 -4.83 -7.72
C VAL A 58 -7.83 -3.80 -7.23
N ILE A 59 -8.34 -2.73 -6.64
CA ILE A 59 -7.58 -1.59 -6.15
C ILE A 59 -7.70 -1.53 -4.64
N TYR A 60 -6.57 -1.28 -3.98
CA TYR A 60 -6.50 -0.99 -2.55
C TYR A 60 -6.05 0.46 -2.36
N LEU A 61 -6.77 1.19 -1.51
CA LEU A 61 -6.42 2.55 -1.14
C LEU A 61 -5.61 2.56 0.16
N MET A 62 -4.78 3.57 0.34
CA MET A 62 -4.03 3.76 1.57
C MET A 62 -4.98 4.04 2.74
N GLY A 63 -4.79 3.32 3.84
CA GLY A 63 -5.63 3.43 5.04
C GLY A 63 -6.98 2.72 4.96
N ASP A 64 -7.33 2.10 3.82
CA ASP A 64 -8.54 1.30 3.66
C ASP A 64 -8.17 -0.15 3.28
N ALA A 65 -8.75 -1.11 4.00
CA ALA A 65 -8.57 -2.54 3.72
C ALA A 65 -9.60 -3.09 2.70
N THR A 66 -10.61 -2.29 2.36
CA THR A 66 -11.70 -2.68 1.47
C THR A 66 -11.20 -2.66 0.02
N PRO A 67 -11.31 -3.78 -0.72
CA PRO A 67 -10.98 -3.80 -2.14
C PRO A 67 -12.01 -2.99 -2.93
N ARG A 68 -11.54 -2.23 -3.92
CA ARG A 68 -12.34 -1.42 -4.83
C ARG A 68 -12.18 -1.93 -6.26
N GLN A 69 -13.22 -1.74 -7.06
CA GLN A 69 -13.16 -2.02 -8.49
C GLN A 69 -12.58 -0.81 -9.23
N PRO A 70 -11.85 -1.01 -10.35
CA PRO A 70 -11.24 0.08 -11.10
C PRO A 70 -12.21 1.14 -11.59
N ASN A 71 -13.46 0.77 -11.87
CA ASN A 71 -14.52 1.69 -12.30
C ASN A 71 -15.03 2.62 -11.18
N GLU A 72 -14.67 2.36 -9.92
CA GLU A 72 -15.00 3.23 -8.78
C GLU A 72 -13.93 4.32 -8.56
N ILE A 73 -12.81 4.24 -9.27
CA ILE A 73 -11.62 5.08 -9.03
C ILE A 73 -11.36 5.99 -10.22
N THR A 74 -11.21 7.29 -9.96
CA THR A 74 -10.79 8.26 -10.96
C THR A 74 -9.33 8.64 -10.72
N PHE A 75 -8.49 8.43 -11.72
CA PHE A 75 -7.09 8.86 -11.67
C PHE A 75 -7.00 10.35 -11.95
N LEU A 76 -6.22 11.07 -11.14
CA LEU A 76 -5.90 12.47 -11.42
C LEU A 76 -4.80 12.52 -12.47
N GLU A 77 -5.05 13.18 -13.59
CA GLU A 77 -4.02 13.47 -14.58
C GLU A 77 -2.91 14.28 -13.91
N HIS A 78 -1.67 13.78 -13.99
CA HIS A 78 -0.52 14.59 -13.64
C HIS A 78 -0.30 15.55 -14.80
N ALA A 79 -0.41 16.86 -14.53
CA ALA A 79 0.19 17.84 -15.41
C ALA A 79 1.71 17.60 -15.39
N GLU A 80 2.27 17.18 -16.51
CA GLU A 80 3.72 17.00 -16.70
C GLU A 80 4.51 18.29 -16.41
#